data_AF-A0A374U3E0-F1
#
_entry.id   AF-A0A374U3E0-F1
#
_cell.length_a   1.000
_cell.length_b   1.000
_cell.length_c   1.000
_cell.angle_alpha   90.00
_cell.angle_beta   90.00
_cell.angle_gamma   90.00
#
_symmetry.space_group_name_H-M   'P 1'
#
loop_
_entity.id
_entity.type
_entity.pdbx_description
1 polymer ?
#
loop_
_entity_poly.entity_id
_entity_poly.type
_entity_poly.pdbx_seq_one_letter_code
_entity_poly.pdbx_strand_id
1 'polypeptide(L)'
;MAGPDRLCAAQDLARSMSRKGCSPDNSRTEGFGRLKVELFYGRGWDDVGMGEFMKMLYAYLVWYRDKRCKSDLGYMSPMQYRRSLGLVA
;
A
#
# COMPACT_ATOMS: atom_id res chain seq x y z
N MET A 1 -5.49 9.65 26.86
CA MET A 1 -5.13 9.07 25.55
C MET A 1 -3.63 8.87 25.53
N ALA A 2 -3.13 7.65 25.32
CA ALA A 2 -1.70 7.37 25.26
C ALA A 2 -1.37 6.75 23.89
N GLY A 3 -0.29 7.21 23.25
CA GLY A 3 0.19 6.67 21.97
C GLY A 3 -0.53 7.25 20.72
N PRO A 4 -0.67 6.46 19.63
CA PRO A 4 -1.06 6.95 18.29
C PRO A 4 -2.42 7.66 18.23
N ASP A 5 -3.29 7.50 19.24
CA ASP A 5 -4.54 8.27 19.39
C ASP A 5 -4.29 9.79 19.40
N ARG A 6 -3.22 10.22 20.09
CA ARG A 6 -2.89 11.65 20.20
C ARG A 6 -2.43 12.22 18.87
N LEU A 7 -1.69 11.44 18.09
CA LEU A 7 -1.18 11.88 16.79
C LEU A 7 -2.32 12.05 15.78
N CYS A 8 -3.25 11.10 15.72
CA CYS A 8 -4.41 11.23 14.84
C CYS A 8 -5.30 12.41 15.25
N ALA A 9 -5.57 12.59 16.54
CA ALA A 9 -6.35 13.73 17.04
C ALA A 9 -5.65 15.07 16.75
N ALA A 10 -4.32 15.15 16.89
CA ALA A 10 -3.56 16.35 16.59
C ALA A 10 -3.49 16.70 15.09
N GLN A 11 -3.96 15.80 14.21
CA GLN A 11 -3.97 15.98 12.75
C GLN A 11 -5.41 15.96 12.19
N ASP A 12 -6.43 16.03 13.06
CA ASP A 12 -7.85 15.90 12.69
C ASP A 12 -8.17 14.65 11.86
N LEU A 13 -7.40 13.57 12.09
CA LEU A 13 -7.59 12.30 11.42
C LEU A 13 -8.55 11.42 12.23
N ALA A 14 -9.73 11.17 11.66
CA ALA A 14 -10.67 10.20 12.22
C ALA A 14 -10.11 8.78 12.11
N ARG A 15 -9.88 8.13 13.27
CA ARG A 15 -9.45 6.73 13.30
C ARG A 15 -10.60 5.80 12.98
N SER A 16 -10.42 4.94 11.98
CA SER A 16 -11.27 3.77 11.78
C SER A 16 -10.81 2.65 12.73
N MET A 17 -11.42 2.58 13.91
CA MET A 17 -11.32 1.40 14.78
C MET A 17 -12.37 0.41 14.29
N SER A 18 -11.98 -0.44 13.35
CA SER A 18 -12.91 -1.34 12.70
C SER A 18 -13.68 -2.19 13.70
N ARG A 19 -14.96 -2.40 13.41
CA ARG A 19 -15.82 -3.23 14.25
C ARG A 19 -15.31 -4.67 14.16
N LYS A 20 -15.31 -5.43 15.27
CA LYS A 20 -14.86 -6.84 15.26
C LYS A 20 -15.63 -7.61 14.17
N GLY A 21 -14.92 -8.17 13.19
CA GLY A 21 -15.50 -8.87 12.04
C GLY A 21 -15.84 -7.99 10.82
N CYS A 22 -15.52 -6.70 10.83
CA CYS A 22 -15.65 -5.83 9.65
C CYS A 22 -14.33 -5.88 8.87
N SER A 23 -14.34 -6.50 7.68
CA SER A 23 -13.20 -6.62 6.77
C SER A 23 -12.85 -5.40 5.89
N PRO A 24 -13.65 -4.32 5.72
CA PRO A 24 -13.33 -3.27 4.74
C PRO A 24 -12.01 -2.53 4.98
N ASP A 25 -11.60 -2.36 6.24
CA ASP A 25 -10.32 -1.76 6.63
C ASP A 25 -9.15 -2.77 6.52
N ASN A 26 -9.39 -4.03 6.90
CA ASN A 26 -8.36 -5.07 6.84
C ASN A 26 -8.08 -5.50 5.39
N SER A 27 -9.12 -5.66 4.57
CA SER A 27 -9.04 -6.08 3.15
C SER A 27 -8.18 -5.15 2.28
N ARG A 28 -8.21 -3.84 2.57
CA ARG A 28 -7.33 -2.86 1.91
C ARG A 28 -5.85 -3.11 2.23
N THR A 29 -5.56 -3.61 3.42
CA THR A 29 -4.24 -3.98 3.91
C THR A 29 -3.85 -5.42 3.53
N GLU A 30 -4.82 -6.33 3.35
CA GLU A 30 -4.59 -7.68 2.83
C GLU A 30 -4.06 -7.66 1.38
N GLY A 31 -4.28 -6.58 0.64
CA GLY A 31 -3.67 -6.33 -0.67
C GLY A 31 -2.13 -6.39 -0.68
N PHE A 32 -1.47 -6.27 0.49
CA PHE A 32 -0.02 -6.47 0.63
C PHE A 32 0.44 -7.92 0.42
N GLY A 33 -0.47 -8.90 0.36
CA GLY A 33 -0.13 -10.28 -0.02
C GLY A 33 0.58 -10.36 -1.38
N ARG A 34 0.18 -9.52 -2.35
CA ARG A 34 0.83 -9.50 -3.67
C ARG A 34 2.27 -9.01 -3.63
N LEU A 35 2.56 -8.01 -2.81
CA LEU A 35 3.93 -7.53 -2.63
C LEU A 35 4.81 -8.66 -2.09
N LYS A 36 4.32 -9.42 -1.11
CA LYS A 36 5.07 -10.58 -0.57
C LYS A 36 5.38 -11.61 -1.65
N VAL A 37 4.42 -11.91 -2.52
CA VAL A 37 4.65 -12.86 -3.63
C VAL A 37 5.59 -12.26 -4.67
N GLU A 38 5.30 -11.10 -5.21
CA GLU A 38 6.01 -10.55 -6.37
C GLU A 38 7.42 -10.03 -6.03
N LEU A 39 7.64 -9.53 -4.81
CA LEU A 39 8.95 -9.01 -4.39
C LEU A 39 9.81 -10.06 -3.69
N PHE A 40 9.22 -10.92 -2.85
CA PHE A 40 9.99 -11.84 -2.00
C PHE A 40 10.03 -13.29 -2.49
N TYR A 41 9.03 -13.76 -3.23
CA TYR A 41 8.97 -15.17 -3.60
C TYR A 41 10.12 -15.55 -4.53
N GLY A 42 10.80 -16.66 -4.21
CA GLY A 42 11.87 -17.23 -5.03
C GLY A 42 13.18 -16.42 -5.05
N ARG A 43 13.36 -15.44 -4.14
CA ARG A 43 14.57 -14.62 -4.05
C ARG A 43 15.34 -14.96 -2.77
N GLY A 44 16.64 -15.24 -2.91
CA GLY A 44 17.59 -15.27 -1.80
C GLY A 44 17.92 -13.85 -1.34
N TRP A 45 17.97 -13.63 -0.03
CA TRP A 45 18.18 -12.31 0.58
C TRP A 45 19.49 -12.21 1.34
N ASP A 46 20.27 -13.29 1.38
CA ASP A 46 21.50 -13.39 2.18
C ASP A 46 22.55 -12.35 1.76
N ASP A 47 22.60 -12.00 0.47
CA ASP A 47 23.52 -11.01 -0.09
C ASP A 47 22.90 -9.61 -0.25
N VAL A 48 21.65 -9.41 0.17
CA VAL A 48 20.94 -8.14 -0.01
C VAL A 48 21.06 -7.28 1.25
N GLY A 49 21.94 -6.29 1.21
CA GLY A 49 22.03 -5.28 2.26
C GLY A 49 20.76 -4.42 2.38
N MET A 50 20.51 -3.88 3.59
CA MET A 50 19.30 -3.09 3.88
C MET A 50 19.07 -1.91 2.94
N GLY A 51 20.14 -1.22 2.51
CA GLY A 51 20.01 -0.10 1.56
C GLY A 51 19.51 -0.54 0.19
N GLU A 52 19.95 -1.71 -0.29
CA GLU A 52 19.49 -2.27 -1.56
C GLU A 52 18.05 -2.78 -1.43
N PHE A 53 17.73 -3.45 -0.33
CA PHE A 53 16.36 -3.83 0.00
C PHE A 53 15.40 -2.63 -0.08
N MET A 54 15.74 -1.51 0.54
CA MET A 54 14.91 -0.30 0.53
C MET A 54 14.72 0.26 -0.89
N LYS A 55 15.75 0.25 -1.73
CA LYS A 55 15.65 0.68 -3.13
C LYS A 55 14.72 -0.23 -3.93
N MET A 56 14.87 -1.54 -3.79
CA MET A 56 14.01 -2.52 -4.46
C MET A 56 12.55 -2.38 -4.04
N LEU A 57 12.30 -2.22 -2.73
CA LEU A 57 10.96 -2.01 -2.20
C LEU A 57 10.36 -0.71 -2.74
N TYR A 58 11.13 0.39 -2.74
CA TYR A 58 10.68 1.66 -3.29
C TYR A 58 10.34 1.57 -4.77
N ALA A 59 11.20 0.93 -5.57
CA ALA A 59 10.97 0.71 -6.99
C ALA A 59 9.68 -0.10 -7.25
N TYR A 60 9.45 -1.16 -6.46
CA TYR A 60 8.22 -1.94 -6.53
C TYR A 60 6.98 -1.07 -6.24
N LEU A 61 7.03 -0.24 -5.19
CA LEU A 61 5.90 0.63 -4.81
C LEU A 61 5.60 1.67 -5.89
N VAL A 62 6.62 2.28 -6.50
CA VAL A 62 6.46 3.21 -7.62
C VAL A 62 5.85 2.51 -8.83
N TRP A 63 6.35 1.33 -9.21
CA TRP A 63 5.79 0.55 -10.29
C TRP A 63 4.33 0.16 -10.03
N TYR A 64 4.03 -0.31 -8.81
CA TYR A 64 2.68 -0.69 -8.42
C TYR A 64 1.71 0.50 -8.53
N ARG A 65 2.14 1.69 -8.11
CA ARG A 65 1.35 2.93 -8.15
C ARG A 65 1.09 3.41 -9.57
N ASP A 66 2.14 3.48 -10.40
CA ASP A 66 2.10 4.23 -11.67
C ASP A 66 1.97 3.38 -12.92
N LYS A 67 2.36 2.10 -12.85
CA LYS A 67 2.55 1.27 -14.05
C LYS A 67 1.70 0.02 -14.04
N ARG A 68 1.39 -0.54 -12.87
CA ARG A 68 0.63 -1.79 -12.77
C ARG A 68 -0.83 -1.60 -13.19
N CYS A 69 -1.21 -2.15 -14.33
CA CYS A 69 -2.62 -2.20 -14.74
C CYS A 69 -3.43 -3.18 -13.89
N LYS A 70 -4.66 -2.80 -13.52
CA LYS A 70 -5.61 -3.66 -12.80
C LYS A 70 -6.90 -3.80 -13.60
N SER A 71 -7.34 -5.03 -13.82
CA SER A 71 -8.62 -5.34 -14.50
C SER A 71 -9.79 -4.60 -13.88
N ASP A 72 -9.85 -4.61 -12.55
CA ASP A 72 -10.95 -4.01 -11.77
C ASP A 72 -10.96 -2.48 -11.82
N LEU A 73 -9.88 -1.87 -12.34
CA LEU A 73 -9.76 -0.45 -12.60
C LEU A 73 -9.88 -0.11 -14.09
N GLY A 74 -10.48 -1.00 -14.90
CA GLY A 74 -10.59 -0.81 -16.35
C GLY A 74 -9.22 -0.84 -17.04
N TYR A 75 -8.31 -1.69 -16.57
CA TYR A 75 -6.92 -1.80 -17.04
C TYR A 75 -6.08 -0.52 -16.87
N MET A 76 -6.47 0.36 -15.96
CA MET A 76 -5.67 1.51 -15.53
C MET A 76 -4.71 1.13 -14.39
N SER A 77 -3.60 1.88 -14.28
CA SER A 77 -2.83 1.90 -13.04
C SER A 77 -3.58 2.60 -11.91
N PRO A 78 -3.24 2.33 -10.63
CA PRO A 78 -3.83 3.05 -9.51
C PRO A 78 -3.74 4.57 -9.63
N MET A 79 -2.61 5.12 -10.11
CA MET A 79 -2.45 6.56 -10.33
C MET A 79 -3.36 7.06 -11.44
N GLN A 80 -3.42 6.37 -12.59
CA GLN A 80 -4.30 6.74 -13.69
C GLN A 80 -5.77 6.73 -13.28
N TYR A 81 -6.19 5.70 -12.55
CA TYR A 81 -7.55 5.60 -12.03
C TYR A 81 -7.88 6.73 -11.04
N ARG A 82 -6.95 7.08 -10.15
CA ARG A 82 -7.18 8.22 -9.24
C ARG A 82 -7.27 9.55 -9.98
N ARG A 83 -6.48 9.74 -11.05
CA ARG A 83 -6.54 10.93 -11.91
C ARG A 83 -7.85 11.01 -12.68
N SER A 84 -8.36 9.90 -13.21
CA SER A 84 -9.66 9.89 -13.91
C SER A 84 -10.83 10.23 -12.99
N LEU A 85 -10.69 9.97 -11.68
CA LEU A 85 -11.65 10.38 -10.65
C LEU A 85 -11.46 11.82 -10.14
N GLY A 86 -10.44 12.56 -10.59
CA GLY A 86 -10.13 13.90 -10.08
C GLY A 86 -9.64 13.92 -8.63
N LEU A 87 -9.20 12.78 -8.09
CA LEU A 87 -8.73 12.63 -6.69
C LEU A 87 -7.24 12.95 -6.50
N VAL A 88 -6.57 13.36 -7.58
CA VAL A 88 -5.16 13.73 -7.62
C VAL A 88 -5.07 14.97 -8.51
N ALA A 89 -4.48 16.03 -7.97
CA ALA A 89 -4.17 17.27 -8.69
C ALA A 89 -3.07 17.05 -9.74
#